data_AF-A0AB37VUZ3-F1
#
_entry.id   AF-A0AB37VUZ3-F1
#
_cell.length_a   1.000
_cell.length_b   1.000
_cell.length_c   1.000
_cell.angle_alpha   90.00
_cell.angle_beta   90.00
_cell.angle_gamma   90.00
#
_symmetry.space_group_name_H-M   'P 1'
#
loop_
_entity.id
_entity.type
_entity.pdbx_description
1 polymer ?
#
loop_
_entity_poly.entity_id
_entity_poly.type
_entity_poly.pdbx_seq_one_letter_code
_entity_poly.pdbx_strand_id
1 'polypeptide(L)'
;MANRFEQAKNNFKEVPTSPEITDSNTTSTRLDTALNPSEQVEKTKPTQITLYPSEKEKVQILKQTLNRKSVSEVIRDLINAEYSRQFPN
;
A
#
# COMPACT_ATOMS: atom_id res chain seq x y z
N MET A 1 -11.50 -40.32 -4.21
CA MET A 1 -10.92 -39.19 -3.45
C MET A 1 -11.22 -37.91 -4.21
N ALA A 2 -12.10 -37.05 -3.69
CA ALA A 2 -12.46 -35.80 -4.34
C ALA A 2 -11.39 -34.73 -4.04
N ASN A 3 -10.88 -34.08 -5.10
CA ASN A 3 -9.86 -33.03 -5.00
C ASN A 3 -10.42 -31.82 -4.24
N ARG A 4 -9.65 -31.31 -3.27
CA ARG A 4 -9.96 -30.08 -2.50
C ARG A 4 -10.22 -28.86 -3.40
N PHE A 5 -9.70 -28.85 -4.63
CA PHE A 5 -9.94 -27.79 -5.61
C PHE A 5 -11.37 -27.76 -6.17
N GLU A 6 -12.04 -28.91 -6.28
CA GLU A 6 -13.43 -28.94 -6.78
C GLU A 6 -14.43 -28.47 -5.71
N GLN A 7 -14.08 -28.58 -4.43
CA GLN A 7 -14.92 -28.13 -3.31
C GLN A 7 -15.00 -26.60 -3.20
N ALA A 8 -14.04 -25.87 -3.78
CA ALA A 8 -13.98 -24.41 -3.72
C ALA A 8 -14.85 -23.71 -4.79
N LYS A 9 -15.31 -24.43 -5.83
CA LYS A 9 -16.08 -23.84 -6.93
C LYS A 9 -17.53 -23.50 -6.56
N ASN A 10 -18.07 -24.06 -5.48
CA ASN A 10 -19.48 -23.89 -5.09
C ASN A 10 -19.72 -22.90 -3.94
N ASN A 11 -18.69 -22.18 -3.48
CA ASN A 11 -18.83 -21.22 -2.36
C ASN A 11 -18.93 -19.75 -2.78
N PHE A 12 -19.06 -19.47 -4.07
CA PHE A 12 -19.34 -18.11 -4.53
C PHE A 12 -20.83 -17.82 -4.33
N LYS A 13 -21.21 -17.45 -3.11
CA LYS A 13 -22.53 -16.86 -2.86
C LYS A 13 -22.58 -15.52 -3.58
N GLU A 14 -23.50 -15.40 -4.53
CA GLU A 14 -23.92 -14.14 -5.13
C GLU A 14 -24.03 -13.04 -4.07
N VAL A 15 -23.30 -11.95 -4.29
CA VAL A 15 -23.43 -10.73 -3.49
C VAL A 15 -24.79 -10.12 -3.86
N PRO A 16 -25.63 -9.75 -2.89
CA PRO A 16 -26.96 -9.22 -3.18
C PRO A 16 -26.86 -7.91 -3.95
N THR A 17 -27.80 -7.78 -4.88
CA THR A 17 -28.06 -6.67 -5.79
C THR A 17 -27.93 -5.29 -5.13
N SER A 18 -27.34 -4.36 -5.89
CA SER A 18 -27.12 -2.94 -5.61
C SER A 18 -28.16 -2.26 -4.70
N PRO A 19 -27.78 -1.37 -3.77
CA PRO A 19 -28.74 -0.52 -3.09
C PRO A 19 -29.42 0.38 -4.14
N GLU A 20 -30.75 0.37 -4.13
CA GLU A 20 -31.61 1.26 -4.89
C GLU A 20 -31.43 2.68 -4.35
N ILE A 21 -30.83 3.58 -5.14
CA ILE A 21 -30.74 5.00 -4.79
C ILE A 21 -32.07 5.62 -5.20
N THR A 22 -32.94 5.89 -4.24
CA THR A 22 -34.12 6.71 -4.46
C THR A 22 -33.73 8.18 -4.49
N ASP A 23 -34.03 8.81 -5.62
CA ASP A 23 -33.85 10.24 -5.85
C ASP A 23 -34.67 11.06 -4.85
N SER A 24 -33.98 11.85 -4.03
CA SER A 24 -34.59 13.02 -3.39
C SER A 24 -33.58 14.16 -3.35
N ASN A 25 -33.65 14.97 -4.42
CA ASN A 25 -33.33 16.39 -4.49
C ASN A 25 -33.18 17.09 -3.13
N THR A 26 -32.04 17.74 -2.88
CA THR A 26 -32.02 19.17 -2.50
C THR A 26 -30.59 19.72 -2.35
N THR A 27 -30.37 20.80 -3.07
CA THR A 27 -29.54 21.95 -2.68
C THR A 27 -28.02 21.80 -2.78
N SER A 28 -27.52 22.35 -3.89
CA SER A 28 -26.22 22.97 -4.04
C SER A 28 -25.87 23.86 -2.84
N THR A 29 -25.09 23.33 -1.90
CA THR A 29 -24.29 24.13 -0.97
C THR A 29 -22.88 23.56 -0.97
N ARG A 30 -22.03 24.23 -1.76
CA ARG A 30 -20.60 24.40 -1.52
C ARG A 30 -19.89 23.14 -1.01
N LEU A 31 -19.31 22.38 -1.94
CA LEU A 31 -18.11 21.59 -1.67
C LEU A 31 -16.93 22.55 -1.44
N ASP A 32 -17.04 23.44 -0.46
CA ASP A 32 -15.88 23.94 0.27
C ASP A 32 -15.52 22.83 1.25
N THR A 33 -15.08 21.68 0.72
CA THR A 33 -14.37 20.70 1.53
C THR A 33 -13.05 21.37 1.86
N ALA A 34 -13.05 22.16 2.94
CA ALA A 34 -11.84 22.65 3.56
C ALA A 34 -10.94 21.42 3.74
N LEU A 35 -9.85 21.37 2.95
CA LEU A 35 -8.77 20.41 3.14
C LEU A 35 -8.32 20.58 4.58
N ASN A 36 -8.74 19.67 5.47
CA ASN A 36 -8.33 19.70 6.85
C ASN A 36 -6.80 19.54 6.84
N PRO A 37 -6.01 20.56 7.24
CA PRO A 37 -4.55 20.45 7.30
C PRO A 37 -4.08 19.44 8.36
N SER A 38 -5.03 18.83 9.07
CA SER A 38 -4.92 17.89 10.17
C SER A 38 -5.31 16.46 9.80
N GLU A 39 -5.46 16.12 8.51
CA GLU A 39 -5.35 14.71 8.10
C GLU A 39 -3.96 14.21 8.51
N GLN A 40 -3.89 13.66 9.73
CA GLN A 40 -2.73 12.93 10.20
C GLN A 40 -2.51 11.82 9.18
N VAL A 41 -1.48 11.97 8.36
CA VAL A 41 -1.00 10.92 7.47
C VAL A 41 -0.84 9.68 8.34
N GLU A 42 -1.77 8.73 8.19
CA GLU A 42 -1.85 7.58 9.05
C GLU A 42 -0.51 6.86 8.96
N LYS A 43 0.22 6.79 10.07
CA LYS A 43 1.55 6.19 10.06
C LYS A 43 1.39 4.69 9.86
N THR A 44 1.60 4.24 8.62
CA THR A 44 1.56 2.83 8.27
C THR A 44 2.65 2.08 9.03
N LYS A 45 2.31 0.88 9.52
CA LYS A 45 3.28 0.02 10.20
C LYS A 45 4.40 -0.40 9.24
N PRO A 46 5.64 -0.63 9.74
CA PRO A 46 6.71 -1.19 8.92
C PRO A 46 6.28 -2.53 8.32
N THR A 47 6.53 -2.72 7.03
CA THR A 47 6.26 -3.98 6.33
C THR A 47 7.51 -4.86 6.33
N GLN A 48 7.34 -6.16 6.57
CA GLN A 48 8.44 -7.13 6.48
C GLN A 48 8.72 -7.47 5.01
N ILE A 49 9.98 -7.44 4.62
CA ILE A 49 10.43 -7.84 3.28
C ILE A 49 11.45 -8.98 3.37
N THR A 50 11.48 -9.83 2.35
CA THR A 50 12.45 -10.93 2.22
C THR A 50 13.35 -10.63 1.03
N LEU A 51 14.66 -10.64 1.26
CA LEU A 51 15.67 -10.39 0.22
C LEU A 51 16.39 -11.68 -0.15
N TYR A 52 16.86 -11.76 -1.40
CA TYR A 52 17.77 -12.83 -1.82
C TYR A 52 19.12 -12.71 -1.07
N PRO A 53 19.85 -13.83 -0.86
CA PRO A 53 21.12 -13.80 -0.13
C PRO A 53 22.14 -12.81 -0.71
N SER A 54 22.25 -12.73 -2.04
CA SER A 54 23.14 -11.80 -2.74
C SER A 54 22.75 -10.33 -2.53
N GLU A 55 21.47 -10.04 -2.36
CA GLU A 55 20.98 -8.68 -2.08
C GLU A 55 21.23 -8.29 -0.63
N LYS A 56 21.12 -9.23 0.32
CA LYS A 56 21.44 -8.97 1.73
C LYS A 56 22.88 -8.48 1.89
N GLU A 57 23.82 -9.11 1.19
CA GLU A 57 25.22 -8.70 1.21
C GLU A 57 25.41 -7.30 0.61
N LYS A 58 24.81 -7.02 -0.55
CA LYS A 58 24.85 -5.69 -1.18
C LYS A 58 24.30 -4.60 -0.28
N VAL A 59 23.17 -4.86 0.39
CA VAL A 59 22.54 -3.90 1.30
C VAL A 59 23.41 -3.68 2.55
N GLN A 60 24.10 -4.71 3.03
CA GLN A 60 25.04 -4.59 4.15
C GLN A 60 26.25 -3.73 3.77
N ILE A 61 26.81 -3.90 2.56
CA ILE A 61 27.88 -3.06 2.03
C ILE A 61 27.40 -1.61 1.91
N LEU A 62 26.23 -1.39 1.29
CA LEU A 62 25.64 -0.05 1.15
C LEU A 62 25.42 0.65 2.50
N LYS A 63 24.99 -0.09 3.53
CA LYS A 63 24.86 0.45 4.89
C LYS A 63 26.17 1.04 5.39
N GLN A 64 27.29 0.33 5.19
CA GLN A 64 28.61 0.78 5.60
C GLN A 64 29.08 1.98 4.75
N THR A 65 28.94 1.89 3.42
CA THR A 65 29.35 2.96 2.50
C THR A 65 28.59 4.27 2.74
N LEU A 66 27.30 4.19 3.05
CA LEU A 66 26.43 5.35 3.28
C LEU A 66 26.36 5.78 4.76
N ASN A 67 27.13 5.14 5.64
CA ASN A 67 27.13 5.39 7.10
C ASN A 67 25.72 5.38 7.73
N ARG A 68 24.85 4.45 7.31
CA ARG A 68 23.49 4.31 7.85
C ARG A 68 23.47 3.51 9.14
N LYS A 69 22.56 3.88 10.05
CA LYS A 69 22.44 3.22 11.37
C LYS A 69 21.88 1.80 11.23
N SER A 70 20.96 1.61 10.29
CA SER A 70 20.28 0.33 10.07
C SER A 70 20.12 0.00 8.60
N VAL A 71 19.93 -1.29 8.30
CA VAL A 71 19.55 -1.76 6.95
C VAL A 71 18.22 -1.15 6.51
N SER A 72 17.28 -0.94 7.44
CA SER A 72 15.98 -0.34 7.14
C SER A 72 16.08 1.10 6.61
N GLU A 73 17.08 1.87 7.05
CA GLU A 73 17.34 3.21 6.49
C GLU A 73 17.80 3.12 5.04
N VAL A 74 18.71 2.19 4.73
CA VAL A 74 19.18 1.95 3.36
C VAL A 74 18.02 1.56 2.46
N ILE A 75 17.17 0.61 2.89
CA ILE A 75 15.99 0.19 2.11
C ILE A 75 15.03 1.36 1.88
N ARG A 76 14.80 2.20 2.90
CA ARG A 76 13.94 3.38 2.78
C ARG A 76 14.49 4.38 1.76
N ASP A 77 15.78 4.65 1.80
CA ASP A 77 16.44 5.56 0.84
C ASP A 77 16.29 5.04 -0.60
N LEU A 78 16.51 3.74 -0.81
CA LEU A 78 16.36 3.10 -2.13
C LEU A 78 14.93 3.20 -2.65
N ILE A 79 13.94 2.93 -1.80
CA ILE A 79 12.52 3.06 -2.17
C ILE A 79 12.19 4.50 -2.54
N ASN A 80 12.63 5.48 -1.74
CA ASN A 80 12.37 6.90 -1.99
C ASN A 80 13.05 7.39 -3.29
N ALA A 81 14.28 6.93 -3.55
CA ALA A 81 15.00 7.27 -4.77
C ALA A 81 14.30 6.70 -6.01
N GLU A 82 13.85 5.45 -5.94
CA GLU A 82 13.13 4.81 -7.04
C GLU A 82 11.75 5.44 -7.26
N TYR A 83 11.03 5.77 -6.18
CA TYR A 83 9.76 6.48 -6.27
C TYR A 83 9.93 7.84 -6.95
N SER A 84 10.92 8.63 -6.53
CA SER A 84 11.20 9.94 -7.13
C SER A 84 11.60 9.84 -8.60
N ARG A 85 12.27 8.74 -9.00
CA ARG A 85 12.64 8.47 -10.39
C ARG A 85 11.44 8.11 -11.26
N GLN A 86 10.48 7.35 -10.72
CA GLN A 86 9.29 6.92 -11.46
C GLN A 86 8.20 8.00 -11.53
N PHE A 87 8.11 8.84 -10.50
CA PHE A 87 7.12 9.90 -10.38
C PHE A 87 7.83 11.27 -10.25
N PRO A 88 8.50 11.77 -11.30
CA PRO A 88 9.05 13.12 -11.31
C PRO A 88 7.91 14.14 -11.33
N ASN A 89 8.07 15.21 -10.52
CA ASN A 89 7.14 16.36 -10.52
C ASN A 89 7.27 17.18 -11.81
#